data_AF-A0A7J9YNM8-F1
#
_entry.id   AF-A0A7J9YNM8-F1
#
_cell.length_a   1.000
_cell.length_b   1.000
_cell.length_c   1.000
_cell.angle_alpha   90.00
_cell.angle_beta   90.00
_cell.angle_gamma   90.00
#
_symmetry.space_group_name_H-M   'P 1'
#
loop_
_entity.id
_entity.type
_entity.pdbx_description
1 polymer ?
#
loop_
_entity_poly.entity_id
_entity_poly.type
_entity_poly.pdbx_seq_one_letter_code
_entity_poly.pdbx_strand_id
1 'polypeptide(L)'
;MDRALPPLLERPARLARPLRHRPRGREGVEMSAAGEFAVTVRREIAAPAETLFDAWLDAGSLGTWMRPRVISETRAETDPREGGEFRIVMVRDRSDILHQGTYREIDRPSRLVFTWSSPETDHRDSVVTVTFEPLGSGSTMVEIHQVGLPDEESRAGHTEGWSDALAELERHHA
;
A
#
# COMPACT_ATOMS: atom_id res chain seq x y z
N MET A 1 -22.06 -24.07 -71.72
CA MET A 1 -20.91 -24.29 -72.60
C MET A 1 -19.75 -23.54 -71.99
N ASP A 2 -18.61 -24.08 -71.63
CA ASP A 2 -18.12 -25.45 -71.66
C ASP A 2 -16.92 -25.48 -70.70
N ARG A 3 -16.57 -26.67 -70.22
CA ARG A 3 -15.47 -26.96 -69.30
C ARG A 3 -14.12 -26.51 -69.88
N ALA A 4 -13.20 -26.09 -69.01
CA ALA A 4 -11.85 -26.66 -68.95
C ALA A 4 -10.99 -26.08 -67.80
N LEU A 5 -10.55 -26.98 -66.92
CA LEU A 5 -9.28 -26.98 -66.16
C LEU A 5 -8.64 -28.37 -66.43
N PRO A 6 -7.34 -28.66 -66.20
CA PRO A 6 -6.09 -27.86 -66.08
C PRO A 6 -5.01 -28.44 -67.08
N PRO A 7 -3.65 -28.27 -66.96
CA PRO A 7 -2.84 -28.83 -65.87
C PRO A 7 -1.66 -27.95 -65.37
N LEU A 8 -1.21 -28.31 -64.17
CA LEU A 8 0.06 -27.94 -63.54
C LEU A 8 1.26 -28.34 -64.42
N LEU A 9 2.30 -27.51 -64.44
CA LEU A 9 3.65 -28.02 -64.28
C LEU A 9 4.46 -27.04 -63.43
N GLU A 10 4.88 -27.54 -62.28
CA GLU A 10 5.75 -26.90 -61.32
C GLU A 10 7.15 -26.65 -61.91
N ARG A 11 7.83 -25.59 -61.44
CA ARG A 11 9.27 -25.60 -61.07
C ARG A 11 9.75 -24.23 -60.53
N PRO A 12 10.84 -24.20 -59.75
CA PRO A 12 10.84 -23.56 -58.43
C PRO A 12 11.43 -22.15 -58.38
N ALA A 13 11.15 -21.54 -57.22
CA ALA A 13 11.56 -20.24 -56.73
C ALA A 13 13.04 -19.87 -56.95
N ARG A 14 13.26 -18.62 -57.35
CA ARG A 14 14.46 -17.86 -56.99
C ARG A 14 14.10 -16.41 -56.63
N LEU A 15 14.08 -16.19 -55.31
CA LEU A 15 14.45 -14.99 -54.54
C LEU A 15 14.56 -13.65 -55.28
N ALA A 16 13.66 -12.73 -54.94
CA ALA A 16 13.96 -11.30 -54.82
C ALA A 16 13.37 -10.77 -53.50
N ARG A 17 14.24 -10.19 -52.67
CA ARG A 17 13.99 -9.75 -51.27
C ARG A 17 12.93 -8.65 -51.21
N PRO A 18 11.94 -8.72 -50.30
CA PRO A 18 11.21 -7.52 -49.91
C PRO A 18 12.10 -6.64 -49.03
N LEU A 19 12.09 -5.34 -49.34
CA LEU A 19 12.63 -4.28 -48.50
C LEU A 19 11.99 -4.39 -47.11
N ARG A 20 12.79 -4.74 -46.10
CA ARG A 20 12.37 -4.64 -44.71
C ARG A 20 12.20 -3.17 -44.38
N HIS A 21 10.95 -2.71 -44.30
CA HIS A 21 10.64 -1.50 -43.57
C HIS A 21 11.05 -1.73 -42.12
N ARG A 22 12.10 -1.03 -41.70
CA ARG A 22 12.62 -1.01 -40.32
C ARG A 22 11.59 -0.30 -39.46
N PRO A 23 10.87 -0.96 -38.52
CA PRO A 23 10.16 -0.20 -37.51
C PRO A 23 11.22 0.55 -36.69
N ARG A 24 11.01 1.86 -36.54
CA ARG A 24 11.70 2.70 -35.57
C ARG A 24 11.57 2.03 -34.22
N GLY A 25 12.69 1.51 -33.71
CA GLY A 25 12.79 1.10 -32.33
C GLY A 25 12.98 2.33 -31.44
N ARG A 26 12.51 2.14 -30.21
CA ARG A 26 12.83 2.90 -28.99
C ARG A 26 12.13 4.25 -28.89
N GLU A 27 11.04 4.26 -28.14
CA GLU A 27 11.06 4.71 -26.75
C GLU A 27 10.21 3.72 -25.96
N GLY A 28 10.85 2.61 -25.55
CA GLY A 28 10.33 1.91 -24.38
C GLY A 28 10.53 2.89 -23.24
N VAL A 29 9.45 3.34 -22.63
CA VAL A 29 9.53 3.93 -21.31
C VAL A 29 10.16 2.84 -20.45
N GLU A 30 11.45 2.98 -20.16
CA GLU A 30 12.04 2.32 -19.01
C GLU A 30 11.23 2.84 -17.83
N MET A 31 10.21 2.06 -17.44
CA MET A 31 9.84 1.97 -16.05
C MET A 31 11.13 1.54 -15.36
N SER A 32 11.90 2.53 -14.91
CA SER A 32 12.89 2.29 -13.88
C SER A 32 12.16 1.49 -12.82
N ALA A 33 12.63 0.29 -12.54
CA ALA A 33 12.22 -0.45 -11.36
C ALA A 33 12.64 0.40 -10.16
N ALA A 34 11.82 1.40 -9.81
CA ALA A 34 11.82 1.99 -8.50
C ALA A 34 11.45 0.81 -7.60
N GLY A 35 12.40 0.34 -6.80
CA GLY A 35 12.13 -0.75 -5.87
C GLY A 35 10.95 -0.34 -5.01
N GLU A 36 9.79 -0.96 -5.21
CA GLU A 36 8.63 -0.74 -4.36
C GLU A 36 8.90 -1.54 -3.08
N PHE A 37 9.58 -0.91 -2.12
CA PHE A 37 9.83 -1.56 -0.85
C PHE A 37 8.50 -1.74 -0.12
N ALA A 38 8.41 -2.83 0.62
CA ALA A 38 7.23 -3.21 1.37
C ALA A 38 7.61 -3.64 2.78
N VAL A 39 6.66 -3.51 3.70
CA VAL A 39 6.79 -3.93 5.09
C VAL A 39 5.54 -4.68 5.53
N THR A 40 5.74 -5.69 6.37
CA THR A 40 4.67 -6.41 7.05
C THR A 40 5.03 -6.53 8.52
N VAL A 41 4.15 -6.05 9.40
CA VAL A 41 4.26 -6.24 10.85
C VAL A 41 2.98 -6.86 11.38
N ARG A 42 3.10 -7.68 12.42
CA ARG A 42 1.98 -8.41 13.02
C ARG A 42 2.04 -8.35 14.53
N ARG A 43 0.88 -8.29 15.18
CA ARG A 43 0.77 -8.41 16.64
C ARG A 43 -0.56 -9.06 17.01
N GLU A 44 -0.50 -10.06 17.87
CA GLU A 44 -1.70 -10.54 18.58
C GLU A 44 -2.02 -9.57 19.72
N ILE A 45 -3.27 -9.12 19.80
CA ILE A 45 -3.74 -8.18 20.81
C ILE A 45 -4.96 -8.78 21.51
N ALA A 46 -4.98 -8.76 22.85
CA ALA A 46 -6.05 -9.32 23.67
C ALA A 46 -7.30 -8.42 23.71
N ALA A 47 -7.84 -8.08 22.54
CA ALA A 47 -9.03 -7.26 22.38
C ALA A 47 -9.88 -7.72 21.18
N PRO A 48 -11.20 -7.45 21.18
CA PRO A 48 -12.07 -7.71 20.03
C PRO A 48 -11.65 -6.94 18.78
N ALA A 49 -11.83 -7.56 17.60
CA ALA A 49 -11.46 -6.96 16.32
C ALA A 49 -12.21 -5.65 16.07
N GLU A 50 -13.48 -5.55 16.48
CA GLU A 50 -14.28 -4.33 16.39
C GLU A 50 -13.65 -3.16 17.13
N THR A 51 -13.19 -3.40 18.37
CA THR A 51 -12.54 -2.37 19.20
C THR A 51 -11.26 -1.88 18.54
N LEU A 52 -10.44 -2.81 18.05
CA LEU A 52 -9.17 -2.49 17.41
C LEU A 52 -9.38 -1.78 16.08
N PHE A 53 -10.36 -2.20 15.28
CA PHE A 53 -10.72 -1.57 14.03
C PHE A 53 -11.21 -0.13 14.24
N ASP A 54 -12.14 0.08 15.18
CA ASP A 54 -12.72 1.40 15.46
C ASP A 54 -11.65 2.40 15.92
N ALA A 55 -10.59 1.92 16.59
CA ALA A 55 -9.47 2.75 17.01
C ALA A 55 -8.70 3.41 15.85
N TRP A 56 -8.80 2.89 14.61
CA TRP A 56 -8.21 3.50 13.41
C TRP A 56 -9.07 4.57 12.75
N LEU A 57 -10.35 4.64 13.09
CA LEU A 57 -11.32 5.54 12.48
C LEU A 57 -11.65 6.74 13.38
N ASP A 58 -11.51 6.57 14.70
CA ASP A 58 -11.74 7.62 15.68
C ASP A 58 -10.50 8.51 15.87
N ALA A 59 -10.66 9.81 15.62
CA ALA A 59 -9.58 10.79 15.76
C ALA A 59 -9.06 10.90 17.20
N GLY A 60 -9.93 10.78 18.21
CA GLY A 60 -9.53 10.83 19.62
C GLY A 60 -8.67 9.63 20.01
N SER A 61 -9.05 8.44 19.54
CA SER A 61 -8.31 7.19 19.71
C SER A 61 -6.95 7.27 19.03
N LEU A 62 -6.90 7.65 17.75
CA LEU A 62 -5.64 7.87 17.02
C LEU A 62 -4.70 8.84 17.75
N GLY A 63 -5.22 9.96 18.28
CA GLY A 63 -4.43 10.90 19.08
C GLY A 63 -3.84 10.30 20.36
N THR A 64 -4.46 9.23 20.86
CA THR A 64 -4.05 8.53 22.09
C THR A 64 -2.99 7.47 21.82
N TRP A 65 -3.22 6.56 20.87
CA TRP A 65 -2.36 5.38 20.69
C TRP A 65 -1.41 5.47 19.49
N MET A 66 -1.67 6.29 18.45
CA MET A 66 -0.82 6.40 17.26
C MET A 66 0.42 7.25 17.55
N ARG A 67 1.26 6.76 18.47
CA ARG A 67 2.40 7.46 19.05
C ARG A 67 3.62 6.54 19.09
N PRO A 68 4.26 6.23 17.95
CA PRO A 68 5.51 5.48 17.94
C PRO A 68 6.56 6.13 18.85
N ARG A 69 7.58 5.38 19.28
CA ARG A 69 8.58 5.88 20.25
C ARG A 69 9.13 7.24 19.79
N VAL A 70 9.48 8.08 20.77
CA VAL A 70 9.91 9.49 20.63
C VAL A 70 8.84 10.53 20.25
N ILE A 71 7.57 10.13 20.04
CA ILE A 71 6.46 11.06 19.80
C ILE A 71 5.85 11.58 21.11
N SER A 72 5.95 12.89 21.34
CA SER A 72 5.44 13.56 22.54
C SER A 72 3.96 13.93 22.49
N GLU A 73 3.37 13.98 21.30
CA GLU A 73 1.95 14.28 21.07
C GLU A 73 1.53 13.80 19.67
N THR A 74 0.30 13.29 19.54
CA THR A 74 -0.33 13.05 18.25
C THR A 74 -1.67 13.78 18.19
N ARG A 75 -1.92 14.48 17.08
CA ARG A 75 -3.21 15.13 16.78
C ARG A 75 -3.76 14.50 15.51
N ALA A 76 -5.05 14.16 15.50
CA ALA A 76 -5.67 13.53 14.35
C ALA A 76 -6.99 14.22 13.97
N GLU A 77 -7.28 14.19 12.68
CA GLU A 77 -8.56 14.52 12.06
C GLU A 77 -8.90 13.38 11.09
N THR A 78 -10.15 12.90 11.10
CA THR A 78 -10.60 11.81 10.25
C THR A 78 -11.98 12.09 9.64
N ASP A 79 -12.17 11.70 8.39
CA ASP A 79 -13.47 11.54 7.74
C ASP A 79 -13.65 10.03 7.42
N PRO A 80 -14.17 9.22 8.37
CA PRO A 80 -14.09 7.76 8.33
C PRO A 80 -15.13 7.13 7.40
N ARG A 81 -14.98 7.40 6.09
CA ARG A 81 -15.75 6.83 4.99
C ARG A 81 -14.81 6.56 3.82
N GLU A 82 -15.18 5.65 2.93
CA GLU A 82 -14.43 5.46 1.68
C GLU A 82 -14.37 6.77 0.88
N GLY A 83 -13.17 7.10 0.41
CA GLY A 83 -12.84 8.39 -0.21
C GLY A 83 -12.72 9.56 0.76
N GLY A 84 -12.91 9.35 2.07
CA GLY A 84 -12.66 10.34 3.12
C GLY A 84 -11.18 10.45 3.45
N GLU A 85 -10.76 11.62 3.88
CA GLU A 85 -9.36 11.93 4.19
C GLU A 85 -9.08 11.88 5.70
N PHE A 86 -7.82 11.65 6.05
CA PHE A 86 -7.34 11.83 7.41
C PHE A 86 -6.03 12.63 7.43
N ARG A 87 -5.76 13.26 8.58
CA ARG A 87 -4.52 13.98 8.88
C ARG A 87 -4.07 13.58 10.27
N ILE A 88 -2.83 13.14 10.41
CA ILE A 88 -2.21 12.74 11.67
C ILE A 88 -0.90 13.53 11.80
N VAL A 89 -0.85 14.43 12.77
CA VAL A 89 0.36 15.20 13.10
C VAL A 89 1.03 14.55 14.29
N MET A 90 2.23 14.03 14.10
CA MET A 90 3.07 13.46 15.15
C MET A 90 4.16 14.46 15.54
N VAL A 91 4.26 14.80 16.83
CA VAL A 91 5.21 15.78 17.35
C VAL A 91 6.45 15.08 17.93
N ARG A 92 7.63 15.34 17.37
CA ARG A 92 8.93 14.83 17.84
C ARG A 92 9.87 15.99 18.16
N ASP A 93 10.35 16.11 19.39
CA ASP A 93 11.36 17.11 19.79
C ASP A 93 11.03 18.56 19.32
N ARG A 94 9.73 18.91 19.29
CA ARG A 94 9.15 20.17 18.77
C ARG A 94 9.09 20.34 17.24
N SER A 95 9.24 19.26 16.49
CA SER A 95 8.99 19.22 15.04
C SER A 95 7.69 18.45 14.77
N ASP A 96 6.83 19.04 13.96
CA ASP A 96 5.56 18.45 13.55
C ASP A 96 5.77 17.66 12.25
N ILE A 97 5.44 16.37 12.26
CA ILE A 97 5.48 15.50 11.10
C ILE A 97 4.04 15.17 10.71
N LEU A 98 3.63 15.70 9.56
CA LEU A 98 2.31 15.44 9.00
C LEU A 98 2.32 14.14 8.20
N HIS A 99 1.42 13.24 8.59
CA HIS A 99 0.99 12.08 7.83
C HIS A 99 -0.43 12.32 7.37
N GLN A 100 -0.73 12.04 6.11
CA GLN A 100 -2.06 12.21 5.54
C GLN A 100 -2.38 11.11 4.54
N GLY A 101 -3.66 10.93 4.28
CA GLY A 101 -4.10 9.97 3.30
C GLY A 101 -5.61 9.92 3.15
N THR A 102 -6.05 8.95 2.36
CA THR A 102 -7.46 8.71 2.00
C THR A 102 -7.81 7.27 2.31
N TYR A 103 -8.94 7.05 2.99
CA TYR A 103 -9.50 5.73 3.18
C TYR A 103 -9.98 5.17 1.83
N ARG A 104 -9.40 4.05 1.40
CA ARG A 104 -9.72 3.38 0.13
C ARG A 104 -10.75 2.27 0.31
N GLU A 105 -10.72 1.58 1.44
CA GLU A 105 -11.63 0.48 1.76
C GLU A 105 -11.87 0.45 3.27
N ILE A 106 -13.12 0.34 3.69
CA ILE A 106 -13.52 0.21 5.10
C ILE A 106 -14.46 -0.99 5.24
N ASP A 107 -13.89 -2.18 5.43
CA ASP A 107 -14.62 -3.44 5.63
C ASP A 107 -14.57 -3.85 7.11
N ARG A 108 -15.47 -3.27 7.91
CA ARG A 108 -15.48 -3.46 9.38
C ARG A 108 -15.98 -4.86 9.77
N PRO A 109 -15.32 -5.56 10.72
CA PRO A 109 -14.07 -5.19 11.41
C PRO A 109 -12.81 -5.78 10.75
N SER A 110 -12.92 -6.43 9.60
CA SER A 110 -11.89 -7.34 9.08
C SER A 110 -10.74 -6.65 8.35
N ARG A 111 -10.98 -5.54 7.65
CA ARG A 111 -9.98 -4.94 6.76
C ARG A 111 -10.15 -3.43 6.56
N LEU A 112 -9.02 -2.72 6.64
CA LEU A 112 -8.93 -1.29 6.41
C LEU A 112 -7.80 -1.01 5.41
N VAL A 113 -8.06 -0.23 4.37
CA VAL A 113 -7.05 0.16 3.37
C VAL A 113 -7.03 1.67 3.23
N PHE A 114 -5.84 2.27 3.24
CA PHE A 114 -5.69 3.71 3.04
C PHE A 114 -4.37 4.07 2.35
N THR A 115 -4.31 5.26 1.74
CA THR A 115 -3.03 5.86 1.35
C THR A 115 -2.30 6.43 2.55
N TRP A 116 -0.98 6.50 2.47
CA TRP A 116 -0.15 7.12 3.48
C TRP A 116 0.96 7.92 2.81
N SER A 117 0.97 9.22 3.07
CA SER A 117 1.98 10.17 2.59
C SER A 117 2.49 11.03 3.75
N SER A 118 3.81 11.10 3.85
CA SER A 118 4.59 11.92 4.79
C SER A 118 5.95 12.31 4.19
N PRO A 119 6.75 13.18 4.84
CA PRO A 119 8.13 13.44 4.43
C PRO A 119 8.96 12.17 4.24
N GLU A 120 8.76 11.14 5.07
CA GLU A 120 9.45 9.85 5.06
C GLU A 120 9.02 8.92 3.91
N THR A 121 8.04 9.34 3.12
CA THR A 121 7.61 8.65 1.89
C THR A 121 7.92 9.48 0.64
N ASP A 122 8.79 10.50 0.74
CA ASP A 122 9.00 11.52 -0.29
C ASP A 122 7.69 12.23 -0.71
N HIS A 123 6.71 12.32 0.21
CA HIS A 123 5.35 12.79 -0.09
C HIS A 123 4.64 12.01 -1.21
N ARG A 124 5.04 10.75 -1.45
CA ARG A 124 4.37 9.85 -2.38
C ARG A 124 3.35 9.01 -1.63
N ASP A 125 2.24 8.72 -2.28
CA ASP A 125 1.26 7.79 -1.73
C ASP A 125 1.84 6.37 -1.69
N SER A 126 2.14 5.92 -0.49
CA SER A 126 2.23 4.50 -0.17
C SER A 126 0.83 3.96 0.16
N VAL A 127 0.64 2.63 0.14
CA VAL A 127 -0.64 2.00 0.46
C VAL A 127 -0.49 1.11 1.66
N VAL A 128 -1.29 1.36 2.69
CA VAL A 128 -1.34 0.56 3.93
C VAL A 128 -2.62 -0.26 3.92
N THR A 129 -2.47 -1.55 4.20
CA THR A 129 -3.57 -2.49 4.48
C THR A 129 -3.43 -2.98 5.91
N VAL A 130 -4.49 -2.84 6.69
CA VAL A 130 -4.60 -3.40 8.04
C VAL A 130 -5.64 -4.49 8.02
N THR A 131 -5.31 -5.68 8.52
CA THR A 131 -6.27 -6.77 8.69
C THR A 131 -6.41 -7.14 10.16
N PHE A 132 -7.60 -7.61 10.51
CA PHE A 132 -7.98 -8.00 11.86
C PHE A 132 -8.59 -9.39 11.82
N GLU A 133 -7.88 -10.38 12.35
CA GLU A 133 -8.29 -11.79 12.37
C GLU A 133 -8.58 -12.24 13.81
N PRO A 134 -9.85 -12.44 14.19
CA PRO A 134 -10.19 -12.97 15.51
C PRO A 134 -9.65 -14.39 15.72
N LEU A 135 -8.99 -14.65 16.86
CA LEU A 135 -8.37 -15.96 17.15
C LEU A 135 -9.21 -16.85 18.08
N GLY A 136 -10.42 -16.43 18.43
CA GLY A 136 -11.38 -17.23 19.22
C GLY A 136 -11.16 -17.23 20.74
N SER A 137 -10.07 -16.64 21.24
CA SER A 137 -9.74 -16.47 22.67
C SER A 137 -10.07 -15.07 23.22
N GLY A 138 -10.78 -14.25 22.45
CA GLY A 138 -10.94 -12.81 22.72
C GLY A 138 -9.72 -11.97 22.30
N SER A 139 -8.72 -12.59 21.68
CA SER A 139 -7.62 -11.90 20.99
C SER A 139 -7.85 -11.81 19.48
N THR A 140 -7.18 -10.86 18.87
CA THR A 140 -7.20 -10.57 17.44
C THR A 140 -5.76 -10.46 16.94
N MET A 141 -5.44 -11.15 15.85
CA MET A 141 -4.22 -10.89 15.10
C MET A 141 -4.41 -9.64 14.25
N VAL A 142 -3.61 -8.60 14.50
CA VAL A 142 -3.56 -7.39 13.69
C VAL A 142 -2.31 -7.44 12.82
N GLU A 143 -2.49 -7.34 11.51
CA GLU A 143 -1.40 -7.24 10.53
C GLU A 143 -1.46 -5.89 9.82
N ILE A 144 -0.32 -5.23 9.70
CA ILE A 144 -0.15 -4.05 8.86
C ILE A 144 0.79 -4.44 7.72
N HIS A 145 0.34 -4.24 6.48
CA HIS A 145 1.12 -4.41 5.28
C HIS A 145 1.14 -3.10 4.50
N GLN A 146 2.33 -2.53 4.29
CA GLN A 146 2.51 -1.28 3.53
C GLN A 146 3.40 -1.51 2.31
N VAL A 147 3.01 -0.94 1.17
CA VAL A 147 3.75 -0.97 -0.12
C VAL A 147 3.95 0.42 -0.68
N GLY A 148 4.90 0.56 -1.60
CA GLY A 148 5.18 1.82 -2.29
C GLY A 148 6.15 2.72 -1.53
N LEU A 149 7.00 2.14 -0.68
CA LEU A 149 8.06 2.87 0.01
C LEU A 149 9.23 3.14 -0.94
N PRO A 150 9.86 4.33 -0.87
CA PRO A 150 10.81 4.79 -1.88
C PRO A 150 12.19 4.10 -1.79
N ASP A 151 12.61 3.71 -0.59
CA ASP A 151 13.91 3.12 -0.33
C ASP A 151 13.93 2.21 0.92
N GLU A 152 15.08 1.58 1.14
CA GLU A 152 15.35 0.67 2.25
C GLU A 152 15.35 1.38 3.62
N GLU A 153 15.77 2.65 3.67
CA GLU A 153 15.75 3.45 4.90
C GLU A 153 14.32 3.71 5.35
N SER A 154 13.46 4.12 4.41
CA SER A 154 12.02 4.28 4.61
C SER A 154 11.39 2.95 5.04
N ARG A 155 11.76 1.82 4.42
CA ARG A 155 11.29 0.49 4.82
C ARG A 155 11.66 0.16 6.27
N ALA A 156 12.90 0.40 6.68
CA ALA A 156 13.36 0.16 8.05
C ALA A 156 12.61 1.05 9.05
N GLY A 157 12.50 2.35 8.76
CA GLY A 157 11.77 3.30 9.61
C GLY A 157 10.30 2.95 9.78
N HIS A 158 9.60 2.56 8.70
CA HIS A 158 8.21 2.11 8.79
C HIS A 158 8.06 0.77 9.50
N THR A 159 9.04 -0.14 9.40
CA THR A 159 9.04 -1.40 10.17
C THR A 159 9.06 -1.12 11.66
N GLU A 160 9.94 -0.23 12.11
CA GLU A 160 10.03 0.18 13.52
C GLU A 160 8.78 0.95 13.94
N GLY A 161 8.36 1.94 13.16
CA GLY A 161 7.20 2.79 13.45
C GLY A 161 5.91 2.00 13.60
N TRP A 162 5.60 1.08 12.68
CA TRP A 162 4.40 0.26 12.78
C TRP A 162 4.46 -0.76 13.92
N SER A 163 5.65 -1.32 14.20
CA SER A 163 5.83 -2.24 15.33
C SER A 163 5.55 -1.53 16.67
N ASP A 164 6.04 -0.31 16.83
CA ASP A 164 5.77 0.51 18.02
C ASP A 164 4.31 0.97 18.08
N ALA A 165 3.71 1.36 16.95
CA ALA A 165 2.30 1.75 16.88
C ALA A 165 1.37 0.61 17.32
N LEU A 166 1.59 -0.62 16.85
CA LEU A 166 0.83 -1.79 17.30
C LEU A 166 1.06 -2.08 18.80
N ALA A 167 2.25 -1.77 19.32
CA ALA A 167 2.52 -1.91 20.74
C ALA A 167 1.72 -0.91 21.58
N GLU A 168 1.59 0.35 21.12
CA GLU A 168 0.74 1.34 21.77
C GLU A 168 -0.74 1.00 21.65
N LEU A 169 -1.19 0.50 20.49
CA LEU A 169 -2.56 0.03 20.29
C LEU A 169 -2.90 -1.05 21.33
N GLU A 170 -2.04 -2.05 21.50
CA GLU A 170 -2.22 -3.07 22.55
C GLU A 170 -2.31 -2.42 23.94
N ARG A 171 -1.37 -1.54 24.30
CA ARG A 171 -1.35 -0.90 25.62
C ARG A 171 -2.64 -0.18 26.00
N HIS A 172 -3.38 0.33 25.02
CA HIS A 172 -4.59 1.12 25.25
C HIS A 172 -5.89 0.30 25.11
N HIS A 173 -5.81 -0.94 24.61
CA HIS A 173 -6.99 -1.74 24.28
C HIS A 173 -6.99 -3.19 24.80
N ALA A 174 -5.86 -3.71 25.31
CA ALA A 174 -5.77 -5.00 26.01
C ALA A 174 -5.94 -4.83 27.52
#